data_AF-A0AAF0E7I0-F1
#
_entry.id   AF-A0AAF0E7I0-F1
#
_cell.length_a   1.000
_cell.length_b   1.000
_cell.length_c   1.000
_cell.angle_alpha   90.00
_cell.angle_beta   90.00
_cell.angle_gamma   90.00
#
_symmetry.space_group_name_H-M   'P 1'
#
loop_
_entity.id
_entity.type
_entity.pdbx_description
1 polymer ?
#
loop_
_entity_poly.entity_id
_entity_poly.type
_entity_poly.pdbx_seq_one_letter_code
_entity_poly.pdbx_strand_id
1 'polypeptide(L)'
;MADAARRQRLPTLLEVLQGHSGAPVDYESFYQYLQLSWNEDAMAFWAEAQRHEKLCVQYITEHGAMQSPALHTHFLELMNNAEKVYKRYLLSGDHEVLFPQDVRIQMPAQFTPSSVELLRMFEVPKKYV
;
A
#
# COMPACT_ATOMS: atom_id res chain seq x y z
N MET A 1 -23.74 -8.17 22.43
CA MET A 1 -22.84 -9.00 23.28
C MET A 1 -21.42 -9.16 22.70
N ALA A 2 -21.24 -9.25 21.37
CA ALA A 2 -19.89 -9.35 20.75
C ALA A 2 -18.95 -8.16 21.05
N ASP A 3 -19.51 -6.95 21.17
CA ASP A 3 -18.75 -5.71 21.35
C ASP A 3 -18.08 -5.58 22.73
N ALA A 4 -18.67 -6.20 23.77
CA ALA A 4 -18.09 -6.23 25.12
C ALA A 4 -16.90 -7.21 25.23
N ALA A 5 -16.93 -8.32 24.48
CA ALA A 5 -15.83 -9.28 24.43
C ALA A 5 -14.62 -8.73 23.64
N ARG A 6 -14.85 -7.92 22.60
CA ARG A 6 -13.79 -7.25 21.82
C ARG A 6 -12.94 -6.28 22.65
N ARG A 7 -13.50 -5.69 23.71
CA ARG A 7 -12.80 -4.75 24.60
C ARG A 7 -11.92 -5.43 25.68
N GLN A 8 -11.89 -6.77 25.73
CA GLN A 8 -11.07 -7.50 26.71
C GLN A 8 -9.61 -7.67 26.30
N ARG A 9 -9.25 -7.26 25.08
CA ARG A 9 -7.87 -7.27 24.59
C ARG A 9 -7.59 -6.01 23.78
N LEU A 10 -6.31 -5.70 23.61
CA LEU A 10 -5.89 -4.72 22.62
C LEU A 10 -6.22 -5.23 21.20
N PRO A 11 -6.60 -4.34 20.27
CA PRO A 11 -6.77 -4.70 18.87
C PRO A 11 -5.42 -5.13 18.28
N THR A 12 -5.45 -6.03 17.29
CA THR A 12 -4.26 -6.33 16.50
C THR A 12 -3.98 -5.17 15.54
N LEU A 13 -2.73 -4.99 15.10
CA LEU A 13 -2.39 -3.96 14.11
C LEU A 13 -3.30 -4.03 12.87
N LEU A 14 -3.58 -5.24 12.36
CA LEU A 14 -4.50 -5.42 11.22
C LEU A 14 -5.92 -4.91 11.50
N GLU A 15 -6.42 -5.06 12.72
CA GLU A 15 -7.76 -4.55 13.10
C GLU A 15 -7.76 -3.02 13.10
N VAL A 16 -6.68 -2.40 13.57
CA VAL A 16 -6.49 -0.95 13.54
C VAL A 16 -6.41 -0.44 12.11
N LEU A 17 -5.55 -1.03 11.27
CA LEU A 17 -5.36 -0.64 9.88
C LEU A 17 -6.61 -0.83 9.00
N GLN A 18 -7.48 -1.77 9.35
CA GLN A 18 -8.76 -1.99 8.67
C GLN A 18 -9.92 -1.15 9.22
N GLY A 19 -9.70 -0.34 10.26
CA GLY A 19 -10.76 0.44 10.91
C GLY A 19 -11.74 -0.40 11.73
N HIS A 20 -11.34 -1.60 12.16
CA HIS A 20 -12.12 -2.52 12.98
C HIS A 20 -11.90 -2.32 14.50
N SER A 21 -11.18 -1.28 14.91
CA SER A 21 -10.98 -0.87 16.30
C SER A 21 -11.57 0.51 16.56
N GLY A 22 -11.78 0.82 17.85
CA GLY A 22 -12.28 2.11 18.32
C GLY A 22 -11.30 2.77 19.28
N ALA A 23 -11.60 4.01 19.66
CA ALA A 23 -10.81 4.77 20.61
C ALA A 23 -10.52 3.95 21.90
N PRO A 24 -9.31 4.08 22.48
CA PRO A 24 -8.22 5.00 22.09
C PRO A 24 -7.22 4.41 21.07
N VAL A 25 -7.48 3.22 20.52
CA VAL A 25 -6.55 2.51 19.61
C VAL A 25 -7.24 2.29 18.26
N ASP A 26 -7.79 3.36 17.70
CA ASP A 26 -8.33 3.41 16.33
C ASP A 26 -7.27 3.86 15.32
N TYR A 27 -7.62 3.79 14.03
CA TYR A 27 -6.75 4.18 12.92
C TYR A 27 -6.22 5.61 13.08
N GLU A 28 -7.11 6.55 13.43
CA GLU A 28 -6.77 7.98 13.50
C GLU A 28 -5.81 8.26 14.66
N SER A 29 -6.10 7.68 15.83
CA SER A 29 -5.24 7.79 17.02
C SER A 29 -3.87 7.17 16.78
N PHE A 30 -3.83 6.02 16.09
CA PHE A 30 -2.57 5.37 15.75
C PHE A 30 -1.76 6.17 14.71
N TYR A 31 -2.41 6.75 13.70
CA TYR A 31 -1.75 7.61 12.72
C TYR A 31 -1.17 8.88 13.37
N GLN A 32 -1.94 9.56 14.24
CA GLN A 32 -1.46 10.71 15.00
C GLN A 32 -0.25 10.35 15.88
N TYR A 33 -0.28 9.19 16.52
CA TYR A 33 0.86 8.69 17.29
C TYR A 33 2.12 8.54 16.42
N LEU A 34 1.98 7.98 15.21
CA LEU A 34 3.12 7.84 14.28
C LEU A 34 3.67 9.21 13.83
N GLN A 35 2.81 10.18 13.54
CA GLN A 35 3.20 11.54 13.16
C GLN A 35 4.03 12.23 14.24
N LEU A 36 3.69 12.04 15.51
CA LEU A 36 4.47 12.59 16.63
C LEU A 36 5.90 12.00 16.71
N SER A 37 6.10 10.81 16.14
CA SER A 37 7.38 10.12 16.07
C SER A 37 8.07 10.21 14.71
N TRP A 38 7.49 10.91 13.73
CA TRP A 38 7.99 11.00 12.36
C TRP A 38 8.11 9.63 11.66
N ASN A 39 7.17 8.72 11.94
CA ASN A 39 7.12 7.36 11.35
C ASN A 39 5.83 7.10 10.55
N GLU A 40 5.13 8.16 10.15
CA GLU A 40 3.86 8.05 9.42
C GLU A 40 4.03 7.47 8.01
N ASP A 41 5.22 7.59 7.41
CA ASP A 41 5.47 7.20 6.03
C ASP A 41 5.27 5.70 5.78
N ALA A 42 5.57 4.85 6.78
CA ALA A 42 5.31 3.41 6.67
C ALA A 42 3.80 3.14 6.50
N MET A 43 2.96 3.78 7.34
CA MET A 43 1.50 3.65 7.22
C MET A 43 0.98 4.28 5.93
N ALA A 44 1.51 5.44 5.53
CA ALA A 44 1.12 6.11 4.30
C ALA A 44 1.46 5.26 3.06
N PHE A 45 2.63 4.61 3.05
CA PHE A 45 2.99 3.62 2.03
C PHE A 45 2.01 2.45 2.01
N TRP A 46 1.70 1.85 3.16
CA TRP A 46 0.76 0.72 3.25
C TRP A 46 -0.61 1.09 2.66
N ALA A 47 -1.15 2.26 3.01
CA ALA A 47 -2.43 2.74 2.50
C ALA A 47 -2.40 2.96 0.98
N GLU A 48 -1.34 3.59 0.46
CA GLU A 48 -1.17 3.83 -0.97
C GLU A 48 -0.99 2.53 -1.77
N ALA A 49 -0.27 1.54 -1.20
CA ALA A 49 -0.12 0.21 -1.79
C ALA A 49 -1.45 -0.56 -1.85
N GLN A 50 -2.27 -0.51 -0.79
CA GLN A 50 -3.63 -1.09 -0.81
C GLN A 50 -4.52 -0.41 -1.85
N ARG A 51 -4.43 0.91 -1.98
CA ARG A 51 -5.19 1.67 -2.99
C ARG A 51 -4.74 1.30 -4.41
N HIS A 52 -3.44 1.15 -4.64
CA HIS A 52 -2.89 0.69 -5.92
C HIS A 52 -3.42 -0.70 -6.30
N GLU A 53 -3.39 -1.65 -5.37
CA GLU A 53 -3.92 -3.00 -5.59
C GLU A 53 -5.39 -2.98 -6.01
N LYS A 54 -6.22 -2.19 -5.33
CA LYS A 54 -7.64 -2.03 -5.69
C LYS A 54 -7.83 -1.49 -7.11
N LEU A 55 -7.02 -0.50 -7.51
CA LEU A 55 -7.06 0.02 -8.89
C LEU A 55 -6.68 -1.06 -9.91
N CYS A 56 -5.65 -1.86 -9.62
CA CYS A 56 -5.25 -2.96 -10.49
C CYS A 56 -6.34 -4.04 -10.60
N VAL A 57 -6.96 -4.43 -9.48
CA VAL A 57 -8.08 -5.40 -9.48
C VAL A 57 -9.23 -4.88 -10.31
N GLN A 58 -9.62 -3.61 -10.14
CA GLN A 58 -10.68 -2.99 -10.93
C GLN A 58 -10.35 -3.04 -12.42
N TYR A 59 -9.16 -2.58 -12.81
CA TYR A 59 -8.70 -2.59 -14.19
C TYR A 59 -8.74 -4.00 -14.81
N ILE A 60 -8.20 -5.00 -14.11
CA ILE A 60 -8.18 -6.39 -14.59
C ILE A 60 -9.60 -6.94 -14.72
N THR A 61 -10.50 -6.57 -13.81
CA THR A 61 -11.90 -7.00 -13.86
C THR A 61 -12.62 -6.41 -15.07
N GLU A 62 -12.35 -5.15 -15.41
CA GLU A 62 -13.00 -4.43 -16.52
C GLU A 62 -12.40 -4.76 -17.89
N HIS A 63 -11.09 -5.02 -17.97
CA HIS A 63 -10.34 -5.09 -19.23
C HIS A 63 -9.58 -6.41 -19.44
N GLY A 64 -9.54 -7.29 -18.44
CA GLY A 64 -8.76 -8.52 -18.44
C GLY A 64 -7.28 -8.31 -18.14
N ALA A 65 -6.57 -9.42 -17.93
CA ALA A 65 -5.12 -9.43 -17.72
C ALA A 65 -4.38 -9.23 -19.05
N MET A 66 -4.27 -7.98 -19.50
CA MET A 66 -3.54 -7.63 -20.74
C MET A 66 -2.05 -7.37 -20.46
N GLN A 67 -1.20 -7.74 -21.42
CA GLN A 67 0.20 -7.30 -21.50
C GLN A 67 0.25 -5.90 -22.15
N SER A 68 0.55 -4.87 -21.35
CA SER A 68 0.87 -3.50 -21.77
C SER A 68 0.05 -2.94 -22.94
N PRO A 69 -1.25 -2.61 -22.75
CA PRO A 69 -2.03 -1.94 -23.78
C PRO A 69 -1.64 -0.46 -23.81
N ALA A 70 -0.68 -0.11 -24.67
CA ALA A 70 -0.12 1.24 -24.80
C ALA A 70 -1.15 2.36 -25.09
N LEU A 71 -2.40 2.00 -25.41
CA LEU A 71 -3.50 2.92 -25.73
C LEU A 71 -4.58 2.99 -24.63
N HIS A 72 -4.43 2.26 -23.52
CA HIS A 72 -5.46 2.23 -22.48
C HIS A 72 -5.17 3.29 -21.40
N THR A 73 -5.94 4.37 -21.38
CA THR A 73 -5.77 5.47 -20.41
C THR A 73 -5.71 4.97 -18.96
N HIS A 74 -6.60 4.06 -18.57
CA HIS A 74 -6.61 3.48 -17.23
C HIS A 74 -5.34 2.68 -16.90
N PHE A 75 -4.69 2.06 -17.90
CA PHE A 75 -3.41 1.38 -17.68
C PHE A 75 -2.29 2.38 -17.37
N LEU A 76 -2.28 3.53 -18.07
CA LEU A 76 -1.34 4.62 -17.78
C LEU A 76 -1.55 5.19 -16.36
N GLU A 77 -2.80 5.26 -15.88
CA GLU A 77 -3.09 5.65 -14.50
C GLU A 77 -2.49 4.68 -13.48
N LEU A 78 -2.57 3.37 -13.72
CA LEU A 78 -1.91 2.36 -12.88
C LEU A 78 -0.40 2.55 -12.85
N MET A 79 0.22 2.72 -14.02
CA MET A 79 1.67 2.94 -14.16
C MET A 79 2.12 4.18 -13.40
N ASN A 80 1.45 5.32 -13.63
CA ASN A 80 1.75 6.58 -12.95
C ASN A 80 1.58 6.45 -11.44
N ASN A 81 0.58 5.68 -10.99
CA ASN A 81 0.36 5.45 -9.57
C ASN A 81 1.49 4.60 -8.95
N ALA A 82 1.87 3.50 -9.60
CA ALA A 82 2.99 2.66 -9.17
C ALA A 82 4.29 3.47 -9.09
N GLU A 83 4.59 4.24 -10.14
CA GLU A 83 5.78 5.08 -10.19
C GLU A 83 5.79 6.14 -9.09
N LYS A 84 4.64 6.78 -8.82
CA LYS A 84 4.50 7.75 -7.73
C LYS A 84 4.77 7.10 -6.36
N VAL A 85 4.19 5.94 -6.09
CA VAL A 85 4.39 5.21 -4.82
C VAL A 85 5.86 4.79 -4.68
N TYR A 86 6.45 4.24 -5.74
CA TYR A 86 7.85 3.83 -5.77
C TYR A 86 8.80 5.02 -5.51
N LYS A 87 8.63 6.13 -6.23
CA LYS A 87 9.48 7.32 -6.09
C LYS A 87 9.36 7.96 -4.72
N ARG A 88 8.17 7.96 -4.12
CA ARG A 88 7.94 8.60 -2.83
C ARG A 88 8.51 7.78 -1.67
N TYR A 89 8.30 6.46 -1.66
CA TYR A 89 8.56 5.64 -0.48
C TYR A 89 9.72 4.66 -0.62
N LEU A 90 10.18 4.35 -1.84
CA LEU A 90 11.20 3.31 -2.09
C LEU A 90 12.51 3.85 -2.67
N LEU A 91 12.53 5.10 -3.10
CA LEU A 91 13.77 5.81 -3.42
C LEU A 91 14.25 6.61 -2.21
N SER A 92 15.56 6.84 -2.15
CA SER A 92 16.14 7.64 -1.09
C SER A 92 15.61 9.07 -1.11
N GLY A 93 15.14 9.53 0.05
CA GLY A 93 14.52 10.82 0.23
C GLY A 93 13.80 10.91 1.57
N ASP A 94 13.10 12.03 1.78
CA ASP A 94 12.49 12.37 3.07
C ASP A 94 11.37 11.41 3.51
N HIS A 95 10.78 10.68 2.57
CA HIS A 95 9.68 9.73 2.80
C HIS A 95 10.10 8.27 2.59
N GLU A 96 11.41 7.99 2.54
CA GLU A 96 11.93 6.63 2.32
C GLU A 96 11.49 5.69 3.45
N VAL A 97 10.78 4.63 3.09
CA VAL A 97 10.46 3.52 3.99
C VAL A 97 11.56 2.48 3.90
N LEU A 98 12.15 2.15 5.05
CA LEU A 98 13.27 1.23 5.13
C LEU A 98 12.79 -0.22 5.12
N PHE A 99 13.18 -0.96 4.08
CA PHE A 99 12.94 -2.39 3.95
C PHE A 99 14.25 -3.19 3.94
N PRO A 100 14.24 -4.45 4.40
CA PRO A 100 15.32 -5.40 4.12
C PRO A 100 15.64 -5.49 2.62
N GLN A 101 16.90 -5.77 2.29
CA GLN A 101 17.40 -5.71 0.91
C GLN A 101 16.68 -6.69 -0.03
N ASP A 102 16.25 -7.84 0.48
CA ASP A 102 15.52 -8.89 -0.22
C ASP A 102 14.04 -8.54 -0.49
N VAL A 103 13.49 -7.58 0.24
CA VAL A 103 12.11 -7.10 0.10
C VAL A 103 12.04 -5.86 -0.79
N ARG A 104 13.14 -5.14 -0.94
CA ARG A 104 13.18 -3.87 -1.66
C ARG A 104 12.93 -4.06 -3.15
N ILE A 105 11.90 -3.40 -3.67
CA ILE A 105 11.58 -3.40 -5.09
C ILE A 105 12.69 -2.65 -5.84
N GLN A 106 13.12 -3.21 -6.97
CA GLN A 106 13.97 -2.52 -7.93
C GLN A 106 13.16 -2.26 -9.19
N MET A 107 12.75 -1.00 -9.40
CA MET A 107 12.06 -0.63 -10.64
C MET A 107 13.10 -0.34 -11.73
N PRO A 108 13.14 -1.14 -12.82
CA PRO A 108 14.12 -0.96 -13.87
C PRO A 108 13.88 0.35 -14.64
N ALA A 109 14.93 0.90 -15.25
CA ALA A 109 14.83 2.14 -16.03
C ALA A 109 13.89 2.02 -17.26
N GLN A 110 13.70 0.81 -17.76
CA GLN A 110 12.77 0.48 -18.86
C GLN A 110 11.71 -0.49 -18.32
N PHE A 111 10.79 0.04 -17.53
CA PHE A 111 9.73 -0.76 -16.91
C PHE A 111 8.48 -0.81 -17.79
N THR A 112 8.24 -1.97 -18.40
CA THR A 112 7.03 -2.27 -19.19
C THR A 112 6.26 -3.44 -18.57
N PRO A 113 5.62 -3.26 -17.41
CA PRO A 113 4.94 -4.35 -16.73
C PRO A 113 3.62 -4.71 -17.42
N SER A 114 3.15 -5.91 -17.14
CA SER A 114 1.76 -6.31 -17.31
C SER A 114 0.88 -5.79 -16.17
N SER A 115 -0.44 -5.80 -16.37
CA SER A 115 -1.41 -5.48 -15.31
C SER A 115 -1.28 -6.38 -14.08
N VAL A 116 -0.88 -7.64 -14.26
CA VAL A 116 -0.66 -8.62 -13.18
C VAL A 116 0.63 -8.33 -12.39
N GLU A 117 1.68 -7.88 -13.07
CA GLU A 117 2.93 -7.46 -12.40
C GLU A 117 2.71 -6.20 -11.57
N LEU A 118 1.95 -5.22 -12.08
CA LEU A 118 1.54 -4.04 -11.31
C LEU A 118 0.73 -4.43 -10.07
N LEU A 119 -0.26 -5.32 -10.22
CA LEU A 119 -1.07 -5.82 -9.10
C LEU A 119 -0.21 -6.38 -7.96
N ARG A 120 0.85 -7.12 -8.30
CA ARG A 120 1.71 -7.81 -7.33
C ARG A 120 2.90 -6.99 -6.86
N MET A 121 3.14 -5.81 -7.46
CA MET A 121 4.34 -5.02 -7.25
C MET A 121 4.63 -4.75 -5.77
N PHE A 122 3.61 -4.34 -5.00
CA PHE A 122 3.75 -3.99 -3.59
C PHE A 122 3.34 -5.12 -2.62
N GLU A 123 3.05 -6.32 -3.11
CA GLU A 123 2.50 -7.39 -2.27
C GLU A 123 3.45 -7.80 -1.13
N VAL A 124 4.75 -7.90 -1.41
CA VAL A 124 5.75 -8.29 -0.41
C VAL A 124 6.05 -7.13 0.55
N PRO A 125 6.45 -5.92 0.11
CA PRO A 125 6.80 -4.84 1.06
C PRO A 125 5.64 -4.42 1.96
N LYS A 126 4.40 -4.49 1.48
CA LYS A 126 3.20 -4.19 2.27
C LYS A 126 3.04 -5.10 3.50
N LYS A 127 3.64 -6.30 3.50
CA LYS A 127 3.62 -7.24 4.64
C LYS A 127 4.65 -6.90 5.73
N TYR A 128 5.56 -5.96 5.46
CA TYR A 128 6.64 -5.55 6.37
C TYR A 128 6.37 -4.21 7.07
N VAL A 129 5.21 -3.60 6.79
CA VAL A 129 4.65 -2.48 7.56
C VAL A 129 3.61 -3.02 8.52
#